data_AF-A0A7S2D2Q1-F1
#
_entry.id   AF-A0A7S2D2Q1-F1
#
_cell.length_a   1.000
_cell.length_b   1.000
_cell.length_c   1.000
_cell.angle_alpha   90.00
_cell.angle_beta   90.00
_cell.angle_gamma   90.00
#
_symmetry.space_group_name_H-M   'P 1'
#
loop_
_entity.id
_entity.type
_entity.pdbx_description
1 polymer ?
#
loop_
_entity_poly.entity_id
_entity_poly.type
_entity_poly.pdbx_seq_one_letter_code
_entity_poly.pdbx_strand_id
1 'polypeptide(L)'
;ERGERCHFDRNYSFVNLGGFTAFPNMRYVLTSNEDKSTPSNEVMWRVTARAPLTVYLNFRSESHVTHSGAAAWLAKGEWKREGLKSTVSTGVPNGPYQGPVYSKATESGTIDLMGSNCREGTYFVFIDVQGWT
;
A
#
# COMPACT_ATOMS: atom_id res chain seq x y z
N GLU A 1 3.71 13.81 -2.51
CA GLU A 1 4.18 14.92 -1.65
C GLU A 1 3.14 15.28 -0.59
N ARG A 2 3.50 16.06 0.43
CA ARG A 2 2.54 16.55 1.43
C ARG A 2 1.44 17.37 0.74
N GLY A 3 0.19 17.14 1.12
CA GLY A 3 -0.98 17.79 0.51
C GLY A 3 -1.51 17.10 -0.74
N GLU A 4 -0.72 16.23 -1.38
CA GLU A 4 -1.20 15.46 -2.53
C GLU A 4 -2.25 14.43 -2.14
N ARG A 5 -3.09 14.09 -3.12
CA ARG A 5 -4.21 13.17 -2.95
C ARG A 5 -3.72 11.75 -2.65
N CYS A 6 -4.37 11.12 -1.69
CA CYS A 6 -4.18 9.70 -1.39
C CYS A 6 -5.00 8.80 -2.32
N HIS A 7 -6.10 9.27 -2.87
CA HIS A 7 -6.89 8.49 -3.82
C HIS A 7 -7.48 9.43 -4.86
N PHE A 8 -7.77 8.93 -6.06
CA PHE A 8 -8.40 9.77 -7.08
C PHE A 8 -9.91 9.96 -6.86
N ASP A 9 -10.53 9.13 -6.02
CA ASP A 9 -11.97 9.07 -5.73
C ASP A 9 -12.33 9.52 -4.29
N ARG A 10 -11.36 10.12 -3.57
CA ARG A 10 -11.54 10.68 -2.23
C ARG A 10 -10.82 12.00 -2.10
N ASN A 11 -11.31 12.84 -1.20
CA ASN A 11 -10.66 14.10 -0.82
C ASN A 11 -9.65 13.92 0.33
N TYR A 12 -8.97 12.77 0.37
CA TYR A 12 -7.93 12.51 1.36
C TYR A 12 -6.60 12.99 0.82
N SER A 13 -5.77 13.56 1.70
CA SER A 13 -4.43 14.04 1.36
C SER A 13 -3.39 13.51 2.33
N PHE A 14 -2.16 13.36 1.85
CA PHE A 14 -1.03 13.00 2.68
C PHE A 14 -0.64 14.18 3.58
N VAL A 15 -0.59 13.93 4.88
CA VAL A 15 0.00 14.84 5.86
C VAL A 15 1.51 14.62 5.92
N ASN A 16 1.94 13.35 5.88
CA ASN A 16 3.34 12.93 5.91
C ASN A 16 3.51 11.61 5.14
N LEU A 17 4.61 11.45 4.40
CA LEU A 17 4.95 10.23 3.67
C LEU A 17 5.79 9.23 4.49
N GLY A 18 6.01 9.47 5.78
CA GLY A 18 6.70 8.54 6.66
C GLY A 18 8.13 8.23 6.20
N GLY A 19 8.53 6.96 6.34
CA GLY A 19 9.86 6.51 5.93
C GLY A 19 10.03 6.36 4.41
N PHE A 20 8.96 6.49 3.62
CA PHE A 20 9.03 6.33 2.16
C PHE A 20 9.88 7.42 1.48
N THR A 21 10.07 8.58 2.13
CA THR A 21 10.93 9.66 1.61
C THR A 21 12.43 9.36 1.70
N ALA A 22 12.83 8.28 2.37
CA ALA A 22 14.24 7.89 2.48
C ALA A 22 14.78 7.25 1.20
N PHE A 23 13.91 6.82 0.28
CA PHE A 23 14.29 6.13 -0.95
C PHE A 23 14.17 7.10 -2.15
N PRO A 24 15.24 7.35 -2.91
CA PRO A 24 15.25 8.37 -3.97
C PRO A 24 14.33 8.02 -5.15
N ASN A 25 14.15 6.72 -5.42
CA ASN A 25 13.33 6.23 -6.52
C ASN A 25 11.94 5.75 -6.07
N MET A 26 11.50 6.17 -4.88
CA MET A 26 10.17 5.89 -4.39
C MET A 26 9.12 6.62 -5.23
N ARG A 27 8.08 5.89 -5.61
CA ARG A 27 6.89 6.41 -6.29
C ARG A 27 5.66 5.95 -5.53
N TYR A 28 4.71 6.87 -5.40
CA TYR A 28 3.38 6.55 -4.91
C TYR A 28 2.49 6.17 -6.09
N VAL A 29 1.72 5.09 -5.96
CA VAL A 29 0.72 4.69 -6.96
C VAL A 29 -0.64 5.23 -6.50
N LEU A 30 -1.20 6.16 -7.27
CA LEU A 30 -2.52 6.72 -6.98
C LEU A 30 -3.61 5.69 -7.28
N THR A 31 -4.33 5.26 -6.25
CA THR A 31 -5.35 4.19 -6.35
C THR A 31 -6.77 4.69 -6.06
N SER A 32 -7.76 3.86 -6.40
CA SER A 32 -9.16 4.04 -5.99
C SER A 32 -9.34 3.57 -4.55
N ASN A 33 -10.02 4.34 -3.72
CA ASN A 33 -10.48 3.84 -2.42
C ASN A 33 -11.78 3.02 -2.54
N GLU A 34 -12.51 3.07 -3.66
CA GLU A 34 -13.69 2.22 -3.87
C GLU A 34 -13.34 0.73 -3.93
N ASP A 35 -12.12 0.40 -4.35
CA ASP A 35 -11.66 -0.98 -4.45
C ASP A 35 -11.48 -1.65 -3.06
N LYS A 36 -11.60 -0.89 -1.96
CA LYS A 36 -11.49 -1.35 -0.57
C LYS A 36 -12.28 -2.61 -0.25
N SER A 37 -13.44 -2.77 -0.90
CA SER A 37 -14.36 -3.88 -0.70
C SER A 37 -13.97 -5.15 -1.47
N THR A 38 -12.91 -5.13 -2.27
CA THR A 38 -12.42 -6.32 -2.97
C THR A 38 -12.13 -7.44 -1.96
N PRO A 39 -12.70 -8.65 -2.15
CA PRO A 39 -12.47 -9.78 -1.25
C PRO A 39 -10.98 -10.10 -1.07
N SER A 40 -10.57 -10.52 0.13
CA SER A 40 -9.16 -10.76 0.45
C SER A 40 -8.56 -11.98 -0.26
N ASN A 41 -9.38 -12.81 -0.87
CA ASN A 41 -9.00 -13.94 -1.70
C ASN A 41 -9.05 -13.63 -3.21
N GLU A 42 -9.34 -12.39 -3.59
CA GLU A 42 -9.37 -11.92 -4.98
C GLU A 42 -8.28 -10.89 -5.23
N VAL A 43 -7.83 -10.81 -6.49
CA VAL A 43 -6.85 -9.81 -6.92
C VAL A 43 -7.57 -8.47 -7.03
N MET A 44 -7.08 -7.46 -6.30
CA MET A 44 -7.59 -6.08 -6.38
C MET A 44 -6.84 -5.30 -7.45
N TRP A 45 -5.50 -5.32 -7.39
CA TRP A 45 -4.65 -4.68 -8.39
C TRP A 45 -3.52 -5.61 -8.81
N ARG A 46 -2.92 -5.31 -9.96
CA ARG A 46 -1.79 -6.05 -10.50
C ARG A 46 -0.68 -5.09 -10.89
N VAL A 47 0.52 -5.32 -10.35
CA VAL A 47 1.73 -4.58 -10.74
C VAL A 47 2.51 -5.45 -11.72
N THR A 48 2.75 -4.92 -12.93
CA THR A 48 3.63 -5.56 -13.92
C THR A 48 4.98 -4.83 -13.93
N ALA A 49 6.01 -5.51 -13.43
CA ALA A 49 7.38 -5.05 -13.37
C ALA A 49 8.16 -5.46 -14.63
N ARG A 50 8.79 -4.48 -15.29
CA ARG A 50 9.73 -4.73 -16.41
C ARG A 50 11.20 -4.55 -16.01
N ALA A 51 11.43 -4.18 -14.75
CA ALA A 51 12.73 -3.97 -14.14
C ALA A 51 12.61 -4.32 -12.65
N PRO A 52 13.74 -4.53 -11.96
CA PRO A 52 13.73 -4.83 -10.54
C PRO A 52 13.05 -3.71 -9.74
N LEU A 53 12.10 -4.10 -8.88
CA LEU A 53 11.40 -3.17 -8.01
C LEU A 53 10.99 -3.83 -6.70
N THR A 54 10.75 -2.98 -5.70
CA THR A 54 10.11 -3.37 -4.45
C THR A 54 8.77 -2.67 -4.32
N VAL A 55 7.69 -3.45 -4.19
CA VAL A 55 6.37 -2.92 -3.83
C VAL A 55 6.26 -2.87 -2.32
N TYR A 56 5.74 -1.76 -1.80
CA TYR A 56 5.41 -1.60 -0.40
C TYR A 56 3.92 -1.29 -0.24
N LEU A 57 3.28 -1.97 0.71
CA LEU A 57 1.89 -1.78 1.07
C LEU A 57 1.83 -1.13 2.45
N ASN A 58 1.29 0.07 2.54
CA ASN A 58 1.06 0.73 3.81
C ASN A 58 -0.42 0.62 4.20
N PHE A 59 -0.69 -0.21 5.21
CA PHE A 59 -2.04 -0.42 5.71
C PHE A 59 -2.51 0.75 6.58
N ARG A 60 -3.83 0.83 6.77
CA ARG A 60 -4.47 1.87 7.58
C ARG A 60 -4.13 1.78 9.07
N SER A 61 -4.09 0.55 9.57
CA SER A 61 -3.88 0.22 10.98
C SER A 61 -3.54 -1.27 11.10
N GLU A 62 -3.10 -1.72 12.28
CA GLU A 62 -2.98 -3.16 12.56
C GLU A 62 -4.31 -3.89 12.37
N SER A 63 -5.42 -3.27 12.80
CA SER A 63 -6.76 -3.84 12.67
C SER A 63 -7.16 -4.12 11.22
N HIS A 64 -6.73 -3.26 10.28
CA HIS A 64 -6.93 -3.51 8.86
C HIS A 64 -6.28 -4.83 8.45
N VAL A 65 -5.06 -5.13 8.91
CA VAL A 65 -4.37 -6.39 8.57
C VAL A 65 -5.05 -7.60 9.23
N THR A 66 -5.43 -7.48 10.51
CA THR A 66 -5.87 -8.62 11.32
C THR A 66 -7.34 -8.99 11.13
N HIS A 67 -8.21 -8.07 10.72
CA HIS A 67 -9.66 -8.32 10.62
C HIS A 67 -10.19 -8.45 9.18
N SER A 68 -9.35 -8.22 8.17
CA SER A 68 -9.83 -8.19 6.79
C SER A 68 -9.46 -9.43 5.97
N GLY A 69 -8.75 -10.38 6.56
CA GLY A 69 -8.16 -11.53 5.85
C GLY A 69 -6.82 -11.20 5.18
N ALA A 70 -6.33 -9.95 5.28
CA ALA A 70 -5.06 -9.56 4.69
C ALA A 70 -3.86 -10.32 5.24
N ALA A 71 -3.84 -10.60 6.55
CA ALA A 71 -2.80 -11.41 7.16
C ALA A 71 -2.58 -12.76 6.45
N ALA A 72 -3.64 -13.41 5.97
CA ALA A 72 -3.55 -14.72 5.33
C ALA A 72 -2.85 -14.66 3.97
N TRP A 73 -3.21 -13.70 3.12
CA TRP A 73 -2.57 -13.56 1.80
C TRP A 73 -1.19 -12.92 1.89
N LEU A 74 -0.93 -12.07 2.89
CA LEU A 74 0.40 -11.54 3.16
C LEU A 74 1.36 -12.70 3.50
N ALA A 75 0.96 -13.59 4.41
CA ALA A 75 1.74 -14.76 4.80
C ALA A 75 1.95 -15.72 3.61
N LYS A 76 0.88 -16.08 2.88
CA LYS A 76 0.96 -16.96 1.71
C LYS A 76 1.80 -16.38 0.58
N GLY A 77 1.74 -15.05 0.40
CA GLY A 77 2.46 -14.33 -0.65
C GLY A 77 3.89 -13.96 -0.27
N GLU A 78 4.41 -14.42 0.87
CA GLU A 78 5.77 -14.14 1.36
C GLU A 78 6.06 -12.64 1.47
N TRP A 79 5.04 -11.85 1.82
CA TRP A 79 5.21 -10.43 2.08
C TRP A 79 5.96 -10.22 3.39
N LYS A 80 6.99 -9.38 3.36
CA LYS A 80 7.82 -9.09 4.52
C LYS A 80 7.28 -7.88 5.27
N ARG A 81 7.04 -8.01 6.57
CA ARG A 81 6.73 -6.85 7.43
C ARG A 81 7.96 -5.97 7.59
N GLU A 82 7.82 -4.67 7.35
CA GLU A 82 8.91 -3.70 7.44
C GLU A 82 8.78 -2.82 8.69
N GLY A 83 9.93 -2.37 9.21
CA GLY A 83 10.02 -1.38 10.30
C GLY A 83 9.86 0.06 9.82
N LEU A 84 9.32 0.28 8.61
CA LEU A 84 9.21 1.60 8.02
C LEU A 84 8.11 2.41 8.71
N LYS A 85 8.39 3.68 9.01
CA LYS A 85 7.38 4.60 9.53
C LYS A 85 6.27 4.77 8.50
N SER A 86 5.02 4.51 8.89
CA SER A 86 3.83 4.70 8.06
C SER A 86 3.72 6.13 7.52
N THR A 87 3.04 6.27 6.39
CA THR A 87 2.41 7.55 6.02
C THR A 87 1.37 7.96 7.05
N VAL A 88 1.02 9.24 7.05
CA VAL A 88 -0.11 9.84 7.77
C VAL A 88 -0.98 10.55 6.76
N SER A 89 -2.27 10.25 6.72
CA SER A 89 -3.24 10.90 5.84
C SER A 89 -4.37 11.56 6.61
N THR A 90 -5.13 12.44 5.95
CA THR A 90 -6.36 13.03 6.49
C THR A 90 -7.56 12.07 6.45
N GLY A 91 -7.35 10.77 6.23
CA GLY A 91 -8.41 9.78 6.11
C GLY A 91 -9.36 9.80 7.31
N VAL A 92 -10.66 9.84 7.03
CA VAL A 92 -11.79 9.84 7.98
C VAL A 92 -12.76 8.73 7.55
N PRO A 93 -13.67 8.21 8.42
CA PRO A 93 -14.03 8.65 9.77
C PRO A 93 -13.17 8.10 10.91
N ASN A 94 -12.47 6.98 10.73
CA ASN A 94 -11.84 6.25 11.85
C ASN A 94 -10.35 6.57 12.07
N GLY A 95 -9.99 7.85 11.89
CA GLY A 95 -8.65 8.37 12.14
C GLY A 95 -7.65 8.22 10.97
N PRO A 96 -6.48 8.86 11.11
CA PRO A 96 -5.47 8.91 10.05
C PRO A 96 -4.92 7.51 9.72
N TYR A 97 -4.54 7.29 8.46
CA TYR A 97 -3.82 6.07 8.09
C TYR A 97 -2.46 6.10 8.80
N GLN A 98 -2.14 5.08 9.58
CA GLN A 98 -0.87 4.98 10.32
C GLN A 98 -0.53 3.53 10.67
N GLY A 99 -0.74 2.61 9.73
CA GLY A 99 -0.61 1.17 9.96
C GLY A 99 0.74 0.58 9.55
N PRO A 100 0.87 -0.75 9.67
CA PRO A 100 2.09 -1.45 9.31
C PRO A 100 2.38 -1.36 7.80
N VAL A 101 3.66 -1.51 7.48
CA VAL A 101 4.15 -1.57 6.10
C VAL A 101 4.62 -3.00 5.80
N TYR A 102 4.27 -3.51 4.62
CA TYR A 102 4.75 -4.77 4.10
C TYR A 102 5.43 -4.56 2.76
N SER A 103 6.45 -5.35 2.43
CA SER A 103 7.18 -5.26 1.18
C SER A 103 7.22 -6.59 0.43
N LYS A 104 7.36 -6.51 -0.89
CA LYS A 104 7.69 -7.63 -1.76
C LYS A 104 8.52 -7.15 -2.94
N ALA A 105 9.68 -7.78 -3.13
CA ALA A 105 10.59 -7.50 -4.23
C ALA A 105 10.33 -8.44 -5.41
N THR A 106 10.68 -7.98 -6.62
CA THR A 106 10.69 -8.78 -7.84
C THR A 106 11.75 -8.26 -8.79
N GLU A 107 12.43 -9.15 -9.52
CA GLU A 107 13.36 -8.77 -10.59
C GLU A 107 12.61 -8.35 -11.87
N SER A 108 11.49 -9.02 -12.15
CA SER A 108 10.57 -8.73 -13.25
C SER A 108 9.33 -9.62 -13.13
N GLY A 109 8.27 -9.29 -13.86
CA GLY A 109 7.05 -10.10 -13.93
C GLY A 109 5.88 -9.43 -13.26
N THR A 110 5.09 -10.19 -12.51
CA THR A 110 3.82 -9.72 -11.97
C THR A 110 3.72 -9.94 -10.47
N ILE A 111 3.25 -8.92 -9.74
CA ILE A 111 2.85 -9.03 -8.34
C ILE A 111 1.36 -8.73 -8.26
N ASP A 112 0.59 -9.70 -7.79
CA ASP A 112 -0.83 -9.53 -7.46
C ASP A 112 -0.97 -8.88 -6.08
N LEU A 113 -1.71 -7.77 -6.04
CA LEU A 113 -2.07 -7.05 -4.82
C LEU A 113 -3.50 -7.46 -4.46
N MET A 114 -3.62 -8.30 -3.43
CA MET A 114 -4.89 -8.93 -3.06
C MET A 114 -5.82 -7.94 -2.34
N GLY A 115 -7.12 -8.22 -2.38
CA GLY A 115 -8.13 -7.36 -1.78
C GLY A 115 -7.91 -7.08 -0.30
N SER A 116 -8.27 -5.86 0.09
CA SER A 116 -8.27 -5.44 1.48
C SER A 116 -9.51 -5.90 2.25
N ASN A 117 -10.61 -6.27 1.59
CA ASN A 117 -11.92 -6.61 2.19
C ASN A 117 -12.29 -5.70 3.38
N CYS A 118 -12.10 -4.39 3.20
CA CYS A 118 -12.25 -3.38 4.23
C CYS A 118 -13.31 -2.37 3.79
N ARG A 119 -14.18 -1.94 4.71
CA ARG A 119 -15.21 -0.93 4.41
C ARG A 119 -14.71 0.50 4.50
N GLU A 120 -13.62 0.72 5.23
CA GLU A 120 -13.16 2.06 5.60
C GLU A 120 -12.15 2.62 4.60
N GLY A 121 -11.34 1.77 3.99
CA GLY A 121 -10.44 2.17 2.91
C GLY A 121 -9.39 1.13 2.55
N THR A 122 -8.75 1.29 1.40
CA THR A 122 -7.67 0.41 0.93
C THR A 122 -6.37 0.68 1.68
N TYR A 123 -5.37 -0.18 1.47
CA TYR A 123 -3.97 0.17 1.75
C TYR A 123 -3.42 1.08 0.65
N PHE A 124 -2.33 1.79 0.96
CA PHE A 124 -1.57 2.57 -0.01
C PHE A 124 -0.48 1.72 -0.65
N VAL A 125 -0.16 2.01 -1.91
CA VAL A 125 0.87 1.31 -2.68
C VAL A 125 2.01 2.26 -3.01
N PHE A 126 3.21 1.87 -2.62
CA PHE A 126 4.45 2.54 -2.95
C PHE A 126 5.35 1.57 -3.72
N ILE A 127 6.16 2.09 -4.63
CA ILE A 127 7.09 1.30 -5.43
C ILE A 127 8.45 1.99 -5.42
N ASP A 128 9.49 1.27 -5.02
CA ASP A 128 10.87 1.69 -5.20
C ASP A 128 11.44 0.97 -6.42
N VAL A 129 11.77 1.73 -7.47
CA VAL A 129 12.30 1.16 -8.71
C VAL A 129 13.81 1.15 -8.64
N GLN A 130 14.41 -0.04 -8.73
CA GLN A 130 15.85 -0.20 -8.66
C GLN A 130 16.47 -0.07 -10.05
N GLY A 131 17.70 0.46 -10.12
CA GLY A 131 18.46 0.53 -11.37
C GLY A 131 18.08 1.66 -12.33
N TRP A 132 17.22 2.60 -11.91
CA TRP A 132 17.10 3.89 -12.59
C TRP A 132 18.18 4.83 -12.05
N THR A 133 19.29 4.93 -12.79
CA THR A 133 20.31 5.98 -12.66
C THR A 133 20.15 6.98 -13.79
#